data_AF-A0A074YX93-F1
#
_entry.id   AF-A0A074YX93-F1
#
_cell.length_a   1.000
_cell.length_b   1.000
_cell.length_c   1.000
_cell.angle_alpha   90.00
_cell.angle_beta   90.00
_cell.angle_gamma   90.00
#
_symmetry.space_group_name_H-M   'P 1'
#
loop_
_entity.id
_entity.type
_entity.pdbx_description
1 polymer ?
#
loop_
_entity_poly.entity_id
_entity_poly.type
_entity_poly.pdbx_seq_one_letter_code
_entity_poly.pdbx_strand_id
1 'polypeptide(L)'
;MNFVIYATTSGKENERSYGIFCFDKDIDVCLADEYSYAWVLDSKYEDIRKRTLEQQYEEGKKTVFSHVTKHGEMAMGSLPVGKFQGHYDLLTHRSDGAIAVC
;
A
#
# COMPACT_ATOMS: atom_id res chain seq x y z
N MET A 1 -3.10 -27.32 -5.84
CA MET A 1 -2.67 -26.30 -4.84
C MET A 1 -3.55 -25.08 -5.07
N ASN A 2 -4.28 -24.62 -4.06
CA ASN A 2 -5.13 -23.43 -4.15
C ASN A 2 -4.41 -22.29 -3.42
N PHE A 3 -4.12 -21.20 -4.14
CA PHE A 3 -3.44 -20.04 -3.60
C PHE A 3 -4.47 -18.95 -3.33
N VAL A 4 -4.56 -18.50 -2.07
CA VAL A 4 -5.37 -17.34 -1.70
C VAL A 4 -4.53 -16.10 -1.98
N ILE A 5 -4.88 -15.36 -3.04
CA ILE A 5 -4.13 -14.20 -3.52
C ILE A 5 -5.08 -13.01 -3.58
N TYR A 6 -4.62 -11.87 -3.06
CA TYR A 6 -5.23 -10.56 -3.26
C TYR A 6 -4.21 -9.70 -4.01
N ALA A 7 -4.63 -9.13 -5.14
CA ALA A 7 -3.76 -8.32 -5.97
C ALA A 7 -4.43 -6.99 -6.32
N THR A 8 -3.63 -5.94 -6.35
CA THR A 8 -4.03 -4.62 -6.85
C THR A 8 -3.09 -4.21 -7.97
N THR A 9 -3.61 -3.50 -8.97
CA THR A 9 -2.83 -3.01 -10.12
C THR A 9 -3.03 -1.51 -10.25
N SER A 10 -1.98 -0.81 -10.69
CA SER A 10 -2.00 0.64 -10.89
C SER A 10 -2.93 1.11 -12.02
N GLY A 11 -3.32 0.20 -12.93
CA GLY A 11 -4.15 0.49 -14.09
C GLY A 11 -4.88 -0.76 -14.59
N LYS A 12 -5.82 -0.56 -15.52
CA LYS A 12 -6.50 -1.65 -16.25
C LYS A 12 -5.56 -2.32 -17.26
N GLU A 13 -5.95 -3.47 -17.77
CA GLU A 13 -5.16 -4.26 -18.75
C GLU A 13 -4.72 -3.46 -19.99
N ASN A 14 -5.59 -2.55 -20.47
CA ASN A 14 -5.34 -1.74 -21.65
C ASN A 14 -4.99 -0.28 -21.31
N GLU A 15 -4.45 -0.04 -20.11
CA GLU A 15 -4.12 1.29 -19.60
C GLU A 15 -2.68 1.31 -19.08
N ARG A 16 -2.01 2.46 -19.22
CA ARG A 16 -0.66 2.66 -18.68
C ARG A 16 -0.74 3.24 -17.28
N SER A 17 0.24 2.92 -16.43
CA SER A 17 0.52 3.68 -15.22
C SER A 17 1.34 4.93 -15.55
N TYR A 18 1.42 5.86 -14.60
CA TYR A 18 2.02 7.16 -14.81
C TYR A 18 3.11 7.47 -13.79
N GLY A 19 4.24 7.97 -14.29
CA GLY A 19 5.28 8.58 -13.49
C GLY A 19 4.86 9.96 -12.99
N ILE A 20 5.27 10.33 -11.78
CA ILE A 20 5.10 11.66 -11.20
C ILE A 20 6.47 12.21 -10.77
N PHE A 21 6.52 13.52 -10.52
CA PHE A 21 7.78 14.23 -10.23
C PHE A 21 8.84 14.04 -11.32
N CYS A 22 8.43 14.17 -12.58
CA CYS A 22 9.30 13.99 -13.75
C CYS A 22 10.00 15.29 -14.19
N PHE A 23 9.60 16.43 -13.65
CA PHE A 23 10.13 17.74 -14.04
C PHE A 23 10.99 18.31 -12.92
N ASP A 24 12.18 17.72 -12.76
CA ASP A 24 13.24 18.26 -11.90
C ASP A 24 14.33 18.91 -12.77
N LYS A 25 14.98 19.96 -12.24
CA LYS A 25 16.00 20.72 -12.99
C LYS A 25 17.34 19.99 -13.10
N ASP A 26 17.65 19.13 -12.13
CA ASP A 26 18.94 18.44 -12.02
C ASP A 26 18.80 16.93 -12.31
N ILE A 27 17.58 16.39 -12.24
CA ILE A 27 17.30 14.96 -12.37
C ILE A 27 16.35 14.71 -13.56
N ASP A 28 16.89 14.20 -14.67
CA ASP A 28 16.15 13.88 -15.91
C ASP A 28 15.49 12.49 -15.88
N VAL A 29 14.85 12.13 -14.75
CA VAL A 29 14.03 10.92 -14.59
C VAL A 29 12.86 11.18 -13.65
N CYS A 30 11.76 10.45 -13.81
CA CYS A 30 10.65 10.49 -12.85
C CYS A 30 11.07 9.85 -11.51
N LEU A 31 10.76 10.52 -10.40
CA LEU A 31 11.18 10.07 -9.06
C LEU A 31 10.20 9.10 -8.40
N ALA A 32 8.98 8.97 -8.93
CA ALA A 32 7.99 8.01 -8.45
C ALA A 32 6.98 7.66 -9.56
N ASP A 33 6.21 6.60 -9.36
CA ASP A 33 4.94 6.37 -10.04
C ASP A 33 3.77 6.75 -9.13
N GLU A 34 2.68 7.24 -9.72
CA GLU A 34 1.55 7.82 -8.98
C GLU A 34 0.94 6.83 -7.99
N TYR A 35 0.68 5.61 -8.45
CA TYR A 35 0.06 4.57 -7.64
C TYR A 35 0.96 4.15 -6.48
N SER A 36 2.26 3.90 -6.75
CA SER A 36 3.17 3.49 -5.68
C SER A 36 3.43 4.59 -4.69
N TYR A 37 3.53 5.84 -5.14
CA TYR A 37 3.60 6.98 -4.24
C TYR A 37 2.39 7.04 -3.30
N ALA A 38 1.17 6.84 -3.83
CA ALA A 38 -0.04 6.89 -3.03
C ALA A 38 -0.07 5.82 -1.92
N TRP A 39 0.13 4.53 -2.24
CA TRP A 39 0.04 3.48 -1.22
C TRP A 39 1.23 3.48 -0.25
N VAL A 40 2.43 3.88 -0.69
CA VAL A 40 3.60 4.02 0.20
C VAL A 40 3.38 5.16 1.20
N LEU A 41 2.82 6.30 0.76
CA LEU A 41 2.50 7.39 1.67
C LEU A 41 1.37 7.03 2.65
N ASP A 42 0.34 6.31 2.20
CA ASP A 42 -0.70 5.76 3.08
C ASP A 42 -0.06 4.93 4.20
N SER A 43 0.80 3.97 3.85
CA SER A 43 1.51 3.14 4.84
C SER A 43 2.43 3.92 5.78
N LYS A 44 2.98 5.05 5.33
CA LYS A 44 3.85 5.90 6.15
C LYS A 44 3.06 6.70 7.19
N TYR A 45 1.88 7.20 6.83
CA TYR A 45 1.14 8.16 7.67
C TYR A 45 -0.04 7.53 8.42
N GLU A 46 -0.60 6.43 7.95
CA GLU A 46 -1.70 5.72 8.61
C GLU A 46 -1.18 4.61 9.55
N ASP A 47 -1.94 4.28 10.59
CA ASP A 47 -1.62 3.15 11.48
C ASP A 47 -1.91 1.83 10.76
N ILE A 48 -0.88 1.24 10.15
CA ILE A 48 -0.98 -0.01 9.37
C ILE A 48 -1.48 -1.22 10.18
N ARG A 49 -1.50 -1.16 11.51
CA ARG A 49 -2.10 -2.21 12.36
C ARG A 49 -3.63 -2.18 12.34
N LYS A 50 -4.22 -1.03 11.98
CA LYS A 50 -5.66 -0.79 11.89
C LYS A 50 -6.13 -0.58 10.45
N ARG A 51 -5.29 0.04 9.61
CA ARG A 51 -5.56 0.26 8.19
C ARG A 51 -5.73 -1.08 7.49
N THR A 52 -6.85 -1.27 6.80
CA THR A 52 -7.11 -2.51 6.05
C THR A 52 -6.57 -2.43 4.62
N LEU A 53 -6.33 -3.58 3.99
CA LEU A 53 -5.95 -3.65 2.56
C LEU A 53 -6.97 -2.93 1.67
N GLU A 54 -8.26 -3.02 1.98
CA GLU A 54 -9.32 -2.32 1.24
C GLU A 54 -9.23 -0.80 1.40
N GLN A 55 -8.95 -0.32 2.61
CA GLN A 55 -8.80 1.12 2.86
C GLN A 55 -7.57 1.69 2.12
N GLN A 56 -6.46 0.95 2.13
CA GLN A 56 -5.26 1.32 1.37
C GLN A 56 -5.52 1.28 -0.15
N TYR A 57 -6.28 0.30 -0.65
CA TYR A 57 -6.71 0.25 -2.03
C TYR A 57 -7.54 1.49 -2.43
N GLU A 58 -8.52 1.89 -1.61
CA GLU A 58 -9.32 3.08 -1.88
C GLU A 58 -8.49 4.37 -1.81
N GLU A 59 -7.40 4.42 -1.03
CA GLU A 59 -6.43 5.53 -1.10
C GLU A 59 -5.69 5.52 -2.43
N GLY A 60 -5.11 4.38 -2.82
CA GLY A 60 -4.41 4.23 -4.09
C GLY A 60 -5.29 4.54 -5.30
N LYS A 61 -6.59 4.25 -5.23
CA LYS A 61 -7.58 4.51 -6.29
C LYS A 61 -7.88 5.99 -6.51
N LYS A 62 -7.41 6.89 -5.63
CA LYS A 62 -7.50 8.34 -5.83
C LYS A 62 -6.48 8.88 -6.84
N THR A 63 -5.61 8.02 -7.39
CA THR A 63 -4.75 8.36 -8.53
C THR A 63 -5.58 8.95 -9.67
N VAL A 64 -5.06 9.99 -10.31
CA VAL A 64 -5.76 10.77 -11.33
C VAL A 64 -5.52 10.19 -12.72
N PHE A 65 -4.33 9.66 -12.98
CA PHE A 65 -3.92 9.35 -14.34
C PHE A 65 -4.26 7.93 -14.80
N SER A 66 -4.50 7.00 -13.87
CA SER A 66 -4.87 5.62 -14.19
C SER A 66 -5.93 5.05 -13.24
N HIS A 67 -6.59 3.98 -13.67
CA HIS A 67 -7.66 3.34 -12.90
C HIS A 67 -7.12 2.11 -12.17
N VAL A 68 -6.85 2.27 -10.87
CA VAL A 68 -6.45 1.17 -10.01
C VAL A 68 -7.54 0.10 -9.98
N THR A 69 -7.14 -1.17 -10.09
CA THR A 69 -8.05 -2.32 -10.01
C THR A 69 -7.59 -3.33 -8.97
N LYS A 70 -8.49 -4.19 -8.51
CA LYS A 70 -8.19 -5.28 -7.56
C LYS A 70 -8.75 -6.61 -8.04
N HIS A 71 -8.05 -7.70 -7.72
CA HIS A 71 -8.28 -9.05 -8.23
C HIS A 71 -8.04 -10.11 -7.14
N GLY A 72 -8.62 -11.30 -7.34
CA GLY A 72 -8.45 -12.44 -6.44
C GLY A 72 -9.44 -12.46 -5.27
N GLU A 73 -8.99 -12.89 -4.08
CA GLU A 73 -9.83 -13.10 -2.90
C GLU A 73 -10.13 -11.78 -2.18
N MET A 74 -11.31 -11.19 -2.46
CA MET A 74 -11.71 -9.90 -1.92
C MET A 74 -11.93 -9.91 -0.40
N ALA A 75 -12.20 -11.08 0.20
CA ALA A 75 -12.31 -11.18 1.66
C ALA A 75 -11.02 -10.75 2.38
N MET A 76 -9.86 -10.90 1.72
CA MET A 76 -8.58 -10.43 2.24
C MET A 76 -8.54 -8.91 2.43
N GLY A 77 -9.36 -8.13 1.71
CA GLY A 77 -9.43 -6.67 1.84
C GLY A 77 -9.70 -6.18 3.27
N SER A 78 -10.31 -7.02 4.12
CA SER A 78 -10.57 -6.74 5.54
C SER A 78 -9.34 -6.88 6.45
N LEU A 79 -8.27 -7.52 5.97
CA LEU A 79 -7.07 -7.76 6.76
C LEU A 79 -6.24 -6.48 6.94
N PRO A 80 -5.60 -6.29 8.10
CA PRO A 80 -4.70 -5.16 8.30
C PRO A 80 -3.48 -5.20 7.39
N VAL A 81 -3.08 -4.04 6.86
CA VAL A 81 -1.89 -3.86 6.01
C VAL A 81 -0.62 -4.33 6.73
N GLY A 82 -0.54 -4.12 8.05
CA GLY A 82 0.62 -4.51 8.88
C GLY A 82 0.88 -6.02 8.93
N LYS A 83 -0.10 -6.86 8.54
CA LYS A 83 0.18 -8.30 8.35
C LYS A 83 1.11 -8.58 7.18
N PHE A 84 1.25 -7.64 6.24
CA PHE A 84 1.99 -7.80 4.99
C PHE A 84 3.19 -6.85 4.89
N GLN A 85 3.09 -5.65 5.44
CA GLN A 85 4.12 -4.60 5.32
C GLN A 85 4.93 -4.40 6.61
N GLY A 86 4.90 -5.36 7.54
CA GLY A 86 5.56 -5.29 8.84
C GLY A 86 4.63 -4.82 9.96
N HIS A 87 5.04 -5.02 11.22
CA HIS A 87 4.16 -5.01 12.42
C HIS A 87 3.21 -6.22 12.51
N TYR A 88 3.69 -7.40 12.09
CA TYR A 88 2.95 -8.67 12.16
C TYR A 88 2.55 -9.02 13.62
N ASP A 89 3.32 -8.57 14.62
CA ASP A 89 3.08 -8.90 16.03
C ASP A 89 3.73 -7.86 16.98
N LEU A 90 2.93 -7.04 17.64
CA LEU A 90 3.30 -6.39 18.92
C LEU A 90 2.31 -6.70 20.06
N LEU A 91 1.26 -7.49 19.80
CA LEU A 91 0.27 -7.87 20.81
C LEU A 91 0.44 -9.31 21.32
N THR A 92 1.25 -10.14 20.67
CA THR A 92 1.57 -11.50 21.15
C THR A 92 2.72 -11.53 22.17
N HIS A 93 3.39 -10.40 22.42
CA HIS A 93 4.48 -10.28 23.41
C HIS A 93 4.38 -9.08 24.37
N ARG A 94 3.17 -8.55 24.65
CA ARG A 94 3.00 -7.62 25.77
C ARG A 94 2.51 -8.34 27.03
N SER A 95 3.35 -9.24 27.51
CA SER A 95 3.44 -9.55 28.94
C SER A 95 4.75 -8.93 29.43
N ASP A 96 4.61 -7.91 30.26
CA ASP A 96 5.63 -7.31 31.13
C ASP A 96 6.69 -6.37 30.52
N GLY A 97 6.39 -5.08 30.71
CA GLY A 97 7.31 -3.97 31.01
C GLY A 97 8.74 -3.99 30.44
N ALA A 98 8.97 -3.23 29.38
CA ALA A 98 10.14 -2.35 29.29
C ALA A 98 9.86 -1.24 28.27
N ILE A 99 10.09 0.01 28.69
CA ILE A 99 10.08 1.18 27.83
C ILE A 99 11.41 1.15 27.07
N ALA A 100 11.38 0.90 25.76
CA ALA A 100 12.51 1.23 24.90
C ALA A 100 12.22 2.61 24.29
N VAL A 101 12.88 3.62 24.85
CA VAL A 101 13.05 4.92 24.21
C VAL A 101 14.13 4.74 23.15
N CYS A 102 13.79 5.05 21.90
CA CYS A 102 14.75 5.49 20.89
C CYS A 102 14.35 6.91 20.49
#